data_AF-A0A945ZLQ6-F1
#
_entry.id   AF-A0A945ZLQ6-F1
#
_cell.length_a   1.000
_cell.length_b   1.000
_cell.length_c   1.000
_cell.angle_alpha   90.00
_cell.angle_beta   90.00
_cell.angle_gamma   90.00
#
_symmetry.space_group_name_H-M   'P 1'
#
loop_
_entity.id
_entity.type
_entity.pdbx_description
1 polymer ?
#
loop_
_entity_poly.entity_id
_entity_poly.type
_entity_poly.pdbx_seq_one_letter_code
_entity_poly.pdbx_strand_id
1 'polypeptide(L)' 'MALDESNNTDKKYSINGIEVIISEKDQNHVDSFMIDYVNDYRGKGLTIQSAGAC' A
#
# COMPACT_ATOMS: atom_id res chain seq x y z
N MET A 1 -4.02 -4.94 -5.47
CA MET A 1 -2.56 -4.83 -5.61
C MET A 1 -2.15 -5.55 -6.87
N ALA A 2 -1.39 -4.89 -7.74
CA ALA A 2 -0.90 -5.46 -9.00
C ALA A 2 0.54 -4.95 -9.25
N LEU A 3 1.31 -5.70 -10.04
CA LEU A 3 2.58 -5.22 -10.57
C LEU A 3 2.26 -4.25 -11.71
N ASP A 4 2.84 -3.05 -11.66
CA ASP A 4 2.63 -2.00 -12.66
C ASP A 4 3.91 -1.18 -12.84
N GLU A 5 4.03 -0.51 -13.98
CA GLU A 5 5.11 0.43 -14.25
C GLU A 5 4.73 1.83 -13.75
N SER A 6 5.70 2.54 -13.15
CA SER A 6 5.45 3.90 -12.65
C SER A 6 5.28 4.89 -13.79
N ASN A 7 4.23 5.70 -13.69
CA ASN A 7 4.08 6.91 -14.50
C ASN A 7 4.68 8.13 -13.78
N ASN A 8 4.96 9.20 -14.55
CA ASN A 8 5.57 10.45 -14.04
C ASN A 8 4.73 11.17 -12.97
N THR A 9 3.43 10.87 -12.87
CA THR A 9 2.49 11.47 -11.91
C THR A 9 2.32 10.62 -10.66
N ASP A 10 2.91 9.43 -10.60
CA ASP A 10 2.70 8.53 -9.48
C ASP A 10 3.71 8.80 -8.37
N LYS A 11 3.24 8.77 -7.13
CA LYS A 11 4.13 8.84 -5.98
C LYS A 11 4.68 7.47 -5.66
N LYS A 12 6.00 7.41 -5.54
CA LYS A 12 6.75 6.21 -5.17
C LYS A 12 7.06 6.24 -3.68
N TYR A 13 6.78 5.13 -3.03
CA TYR A 13 7.12 4.89 -1.63
C TYR A 13 7.97 3.62 -1.56
N SER A 14 9.11 3.70 -0.89
CA SER A 14 9.91 2.52 -0.60
C SER A 14 9.56 2.00 0.79
N ILE A 15 8.94 0.82 0.86
CA ILE A 15 8.53 0.18 2.12
C ILE A 15 9.22 -1.17 2.19
N ASN A 16 10.13 -1.37 3.15
CA ASN A 16 10.87 -2.62 3.35
C ASN A 16 11.54 -3.17 2.07
N GLY A 17 12.05 -2.28 1.22
CA GLY A 17 12.71 -2.64 -0.05
C GLY A 17 11.75 -2.93 -1.22
N ILE A 18 10.44 -2.78 -1.02
CA ILE A 18 9.42 -2.87 -2.06
C ILE A 18 9.04 -1.45 -2.49
N GLU A 19 9.09 -1.17 -3.80
CA GLU A 19 8.52 0.05 -4.35
C GLU A 19 7.00 -0.10 -4.48
N VAL A 20 6.28 0.77 -3.78
CA VAL A 20 4.83 0.93 -3.86
C VAL A 20 4.55 2.20 -4.63
N ILE A 21 3.74 2.08 -5.68
CA ILE A 21 3.36 3.18 -6.55
C ILE A 21 1.90 3.51 -6.25
N ILE A 22 1.62 4.79 -6.01
CA ILE A 22 0.28 5.29 -5.70
C ILE A 22 -0.02 6.44 -6.66
N SER A 23 -1.17 6.36 -7.34
CA SER A 23 -1.63 7.43 -8.22
C SER A 23 -1.99 8.68 -7.40
N GLU A 24 -1.74 9.87 -7.95
CA GLU A 24 -2.12 11.14 -7.30
C GLU A 24 -3.61 11.24 -6.96
N LYS A 25 -4.48 10.60 -7.76
CA LYS A 25 -5.93 10.59 -7.54
C LYS A 25 -6.32 9.83 -6.28
N ASP A 26 -5.60 8.76 -6.00
CA ASP A 26 -5.90 7.87 -4.88
C ASP A 26 -5.18 8.30 -3.60
N GLN A 27 -4.20 9.20 -3.70
CA GLN A 27 -3.37 9.65 -2.58
C GLN A 27 -4.19 10.14 -1.38
N ASN A 28 -5.20 10.98 -1.62
CA ASN A 28 -6.04 11.53 -0.55
C ASN A 28 -6.82 10.45 0.22
N HIS A 29 -6.97 9.26 -0.35
CA HIS A 29 -7.62 8.12 0.29
C HIS A 29 -6.64 7.23 1.05
N VAL A 30 -5.33 7.35 0.79
CA VAL A 30 -4.31 6.38 1.24
C VAL A 30 -3.18 6.96 2.09
N ASP A 31 -3.18 8.27 2.35
CA ASP A 31 -2.12 8.98 3.09
C ASP A 31 -1.83 8.43 4.50
N SER A 32 -2.70 7.57 5.05
CA SER A 32 -2.57 6.98 6.38
C SER A 32 -2.56 5.45 6.39
N PHE A 33 -2.36 4.76 5.26
CA PHE A 33 -2.39 3.31 5.25
C PHE A 33 -1.05 2.67 5.59
N MET A 34 -1.09 1.64 6.44
CA MET A 34 -0.01 0.68 6.62
C MET A 34 -0.30 -0.58 5.82
N ILE A 35 0.73 -1.10 5.15
CA ILE A 35 0.70 -2.39 4.46
C ILE A 35 1.46 -3.39 5.32
N ASP A 36 0.80 -4.46 5.72
CA ASP A 36 1.40 -5.54 6.52
C ASP A 36 1.12 -6.91 5.89
N TYR A 37 1.99 -7.88 6.15
CA TYR A 37 1.82 -9.26 5.71
C TYR A 37 1.35 -10.13 6.86
N VAL A 38 0.11 -10.64 6.75
CA VAL A 38 -0.46 -11.55 7.74
C VAL A 38 -0.32 -12.98 7.27
N ASN A 39 0.12 -13.85 8.17
CA ASN A 39 0.21 -15.29 7.98
C ASN A 39 -0.28 -15.98 9.26
N ASP A 40 -1.57 -16.32 9.29
CA ASP A 40 -2.23 -16.94 10.42
C ASP A 40 -2.94 -18.25 10.02
N TYR A 41 -3.72 -18.83 10.94
CA TYR A 41 -4.47 -20.06 10.69
C TYR A 41 -5.63 -19.90 9.69
N ARG A 42 -6.01 -18.67 9.34
CA ARG A 42 -7.08 -18.33 8.40
C ARG A 42 -6.55 -18.07 6.99
N GLY A 43 -5.25 -17.83 6.84
CA GLY A 43 -4.60 -17.73 5.54
C GLY A 43 -3.36 -16.87 5.55
N LYS A 44 -2.91 -16.53 4.34
CA LYS A 44 -1.75 -15.67 4.11
C LYS A 44 -2.11 -14.58 3.13
N GLY A 45 -1.71 -13.34 3.39
CA GLY A 45 -2.01 -12.24 2.48
C GLY A 45 -1.46 -10.90 2.95
N LEU A 46 -1.47 -9.94 2.02
CA LEU A 46 -1.18 -8.54 2.33
C LEU A 46 -2.46 -7.89 2.85
N THR A 47 -2.33 -7.13 3.93
CA THR A 47 -3.42 -6.37 4.55
C THR A 47 -3.08 -4.90 4.50
N ILE A 48 -4.11 -4.07 4.29
CA ILE A 48 -4.02 -2.61 4.28
C ILE A 48 -4.83 -2.12 5.47
N GLN A 49 -4.19 -1.41 6.40
CA GLN A 49 -4.80 -0.92 7.63
C GLN A 49 -4.73 0.60 7.68
N SER A 50 -5.87 1.27 7.94
CA SER A 50 -5.88 2.71 8.20
C SER A 50 -5.24 2.99 9.56
N ALA A 51 -4.29 3.91 9.61
CA ALA A 51 -3.73 4.42 10.86
C ALA A 51 -4.73 5.28 11.67
N GLY A 52 -5.98 5.39 11.23
CA GLY A 52 -7.03 6.11 11.94
C GLY A 52 -8.42 5.54 11.67
N ALA A 53 -8.89 4.70 12.58
CA ALA A 53 -10.30 4.47 12.88
C ALA A 53 -10.38 4.05 14.35
N CYS A 54 -10.27 5.04 15.25
CA CYS A 54 -10.75 4.92 16.62
C CYS A 54 -12.20 5.38 16.68
#